data_AF-A0A820RQ35-F1
#
_entry.id   AF-A0A820RQ35-F1
#
_cell.length_a   1.000
_cell.length_b   1.000
_cell.length_c   1.000
_cell.angle_alpha   90.00
_cell.angle_beta   90.00
_cell.angle_gamma   90.00
#
_symmetry.space_group_name_H-M   'P 1'
#
loop_
_entity.id
_entity.type
_entity.pdbx_description
1 polymer ?
#
loop_
_entity_poly.entity_id
_entity_poly.type
_entity_poly.pdbx_seq_one_letter_code
_entity_poly.pdbx_strand_id
1 'polypeptide(L)'
;SPKVEEERNELTGQFIKLAHEMCAYLAAKQYWADFIDPSSGRPYYGPHTSDTLFETDERFRYFGINIVDLGCCRVVEHLQHGTHVFVGCVFTSALKNDPNVQHLLKEFVTPQLKNQPLQETTEEKNDNNSVLSAINLK
;
A
#
# COMPACT_ATOMS: atom_id res chain seq x y z
N SER A 1 6.10 12.83 -17.51
CA SER A 1 5.89 14.30 -17.67
C SER A 1 6.35 14.97 -16.38
N PRO A 2 6.99 16.15 -16.39
CA PRO A 2 7.48 16.80 -15.17
C PRO A 2 6.42 16.91 -14.05
N LYS A 3 5.18 17.22 -14.42
CA LYS A 3 4.06 17.30 -13.49
C LYS A 3 3.72 15.98 -12.80
N VAL A 4 3.80 14.87 -13.54
CA VAL A 4 3.54 13.52 -13.00
C VAL A 4 4.64 13.09 -12.03
N GLU A 5 5.89 13.48 -12.33
CA GLU A 5 7.02 13.20 -11.44
C GLU A 5 6.94 14.01 -10.14
N GLU A 6 6.50 15.27 -10.22
CA GLU A 6 6.25 16.13 -9.05
C GLU A 6 5.16 15.53 -8.16
N GLU A 7 4.00 15.19 -8.73
CA GLU A 7 2.90 14.51 -8.04
C GLU A 7 3.36 13.19 -7.40
N ARG A 8 4.11 12.36 -8.12
CA ARG A 8 4.66 11.11 -7.58
C ARG A 8 5.57 11.36 -6.37
N ASN A 9 6.43 12.38 -6.44
CA ASN A 9 7.34 12.71 -5.35
C ASN A 9 6.58 13.21 -4.11
N GLU A 10 5.53 14.02 -4.30
CA GLU A 10 4.66 14.47 -3.22
C GLU A 10 3.94 13.29 -2.54
N LEU A 11 3.33 12.40 -3.32
CA LEU A 11 2.67 11.19 -2.81
C LEU A 11 3.65 10.26 -2.10
N THR A 12 4.87 10.11 -2.64
CA THR A 12 5.94 9.33 -2.00
C THR A 12 6.28 9.89 -0.63
N GLY A 13 6.42 11.21 -0.49
CA GLY A 13 6.69 11.86 0.80
C GLY A 13 5.55 11.64 1.81
N GLN A 14 4.30 11.76 1.37
CA GLN A 14 3.13 11.50 2.20
C GLN A 14 3.07 10.03 2.65
N PHE A 15 3.33 9.09 1.74
CA PHE A 15 3.38 7.67 2.04
C PHE A 15 4.45 7.33 3.08
N ILE A 16 5.69 7.81 2.89
CA ILE A 16 6.79 7.53 3.82
C ILE A 16 6.44 8.02 5.22
N LYS A 17 5.87 9.22 5.35
CA LYS A 17 5.44 9.76 6.64
C LYS A 17 4.39 8.86 7.30
N LEU A 18 3.35 8.49 6.55
CA LEU A 18 2.26 7.65 7.06
C LEU A 18 2.74 6.24 7.43
N ALA A 19 3.55 5.61 6.58
CA ALA A 19 4.12 4.29 6.81
C ALA A 19 5.04 4.28 8.04
N HIS A 20 5.79 5.36 8.25
CA HIS A 20 6.60 5.55 9.44
C HIS A 20 5.73 5.57 10.71
N GLU A 21 4.64 6.34 10.71
CA GLU A 21 3.68 6.42 11.82
C GLU A 21 3.03 5.05 12.12
N MET A 22 2.61 4.32 11.08
CA MET A 22 2.05 2.96 11.21
C MET A 22 3.06 1.97 11.78
N CYS A 23 4.31 1.98 11.29
CA CYS A 23 5.36 1.10 11.79
C CYS A 23 5.72 1.42 13.25
N ALA A 24 5.80 2.70 13.61
CA ALA A 24 6.04 3.12 14.99
C ALA A 24 4.93 2.66 15.94
N TYR A 25 3.67 2.77 15.52
CA TYR A 25 2.52 2.27 16.28
C TYR A 25 2.63 0.76 16.54
N LEU A 26 2.93 -0.04 15.50
CA LEU A 26 3.05 -1.49 15.61
C LEU A 26 4.27 -1.90 16.44
N ALA A 27 5.40 -1.22 16.28
CA ALA A 27 6.60 -1.45 17.07
C ALA A 27 6.36 -1.20 18.57
N ALA A 28 5.60 -0.15 18.92
CA ALA A 28 5.20 0.12 20.31
C ALA A 28 4.35 -1.02 20.92
N LYS A 29 3.71 -1.85 20.08
CA LYS A 29 2.96 -3.05 20.47
C LYS A 29 3.79 -4.34 20.38
N GLN A 30 5.11 -4.23 20.22
CA GLN A 30 6.06 -5.35 20.10
C GLN A 30 5.86 -6.20 18.84
N TYR A 31 5.23 -5.65 17.80
CA TYR A 31 5.19 -6.27 16.48
C TYR A 31 6.36 -5.80 15.63
N TRP A 32 6.91 -6.70 14.81
CA TRP A 32 7.77 -6.28 13.73
C TRP A 32 6.92 -5.59 12.67
N ALA A 33 7.42 -4.47 12.15
CA ALA A 33 6.82 -3.77 11.02
C ALA A 33 7.90 -3.08 10.19
N ASP A 34 7.72 -3.11 8.88
CA ASP A 34 8.56 -2.41 7.91
C ASP A 34 7.72 -2.05 6.69
N PHE A 35 8.24 -1.19 5.82
CA PHE A 35 7.59 -0.84 4.57
C PHE A 35 8.61 -0.78 3.44
N ILE A 36 8.12 -0.84 2.20
CA ILE A 36 8.97 -0.72 1.03
C ILE A 36 8.99 0.74 0.61
N ASP A 37 10.20 1.31 0.53
CA ASP A 37 10.43 2.62 -0.07
C ASP A 37 10.02 2.58 -1.56
N PRO A 38 8.98 3.34 -1.96
CA PRO A 38 8.48 3.33 -3.34
C PRO A 38 9.54 3.75 -4.37
N SER A 39 10.50 4.60 -3.97
CA SER A 39 11.52 5.12 -4.88
C SER A 39 12.62 4.11 -5.20
N SER A 40 12.94 3.23 -4.26
CA SER A 40 14.03 2.24 -4.40
C SER A 40 13.54 0.80 -4.52
N GLY A 41 12.29 0.53 -4.16
CA GLY A 41 11.69 -0.80 -4.09
C GLY A 41 12.27 -1.65 -2.96
N ARG A 42 12.91 -1.06 -1.95
CA ARG A 42 13.64 -1.78 -0.89
C ARG A 42 13.00 -1.62 0.48
N PRO A 43 13.24 -2.55 1.42
CA PRO A 43 12.87 -2.35 2.82
C PRO A 43 13.43 -1.04 3.36
N TYR A 44 12.62 -0.29 4.11
CA TYR A 44 13.00 1.01 4.64
C TYR A 44 13.89 0.87 5.88
N TYR A 45 13.55 -0.04 6.80
CA TYR A 45 14.36 -0.30 8.00
C TYR A 45 15.26 -1.53 7.87
N GLY A 46 14.83 -2.52 7.08
CA GLY A 46 15.57 -3.76 6.88
C GLY A 46 16.94 -3.56 6.20
N PRO A 47 17.82 -4.57 6.28
CA PRO A 47 19.09 -4.53 5.60
C PRO A 47 18.89 -4.51 4.09
N HIS A 48 19.89 -3.97 3.38
CA HIS A 48 19.85 -3.94 1.93
C HIS A 48 19.90 -5.37 1.35
N THR A 49 18.86 -5.73 0.59
CA THR A 49 18.75 -6.96 -0.20
C THR A 49 18.86 -6.68 -1.70
N SER A 50 19.31 -7.67 -2.49
CA SER A 50 19.24 -7.60 -3.96
C SER A 50 17.80 -7.60 -4.48
N ASP A 51 16.88 -8.18 -3.71
CA ASP A 51 15.46 -8.24 -4.05
C ASP A 51 14.80 -6.87 -3.87
N THR A 52 13.95 -6.51 -4.83
CA THR A 52 13.15 -5.28 -4.81
C THR A 52 11.68 -5.59 -5.04
N LEU A 53 10.78 -4.70 -4.60
CA LEU A 53 9.35 -4.71 -4.88
C LEU A 53 8.94 -3.31 -5.33
N PHE A 54 8.80 -3.11 -6.64
CA PHE A 54 8.38 -1.83 -7.22
C PHE A 54 6.87 -1.77 -7.40
N GLU A 55 6.29 -0.58 -7.43
CA GLU A 55 4.85 -0.31 -7.59
C GLU A 55 4.14 -1.11 -8.71
N THR A 56 4.84 -1.44 -9.80
CA THR A 56 4.32 -2.17 -10.97
C THR A 56 4.65 -3.67 -10.98
N ASP A 57 5.12 -4.21 -9.86
CA ASP A 57 5.51 -5.61 -9.73
C ASP A 57 4.33 -6.58 -9.90
N GLU A 58 4.54 -7.68 -10.64
CA GLU A 58 3.49 -8.66 -10.92
C GLU A 58 2.91 -9.32 -9.68
N ARG A 59 3.68 -9.37 -8.58
CA ARG A 59 3.20 -9.90 -7.30
C ARG A 59 1.99 -9.13 -6.77
N PHE A 60 1.75 -7.90 -7.22
CA PHE A 60 0.55 -7.14 -6.88
C PHE A 60 -0.76 -7.75 -7.38
N ARG A 61 -0.71 -8.62 -8.40
CA ARG A 61 -1.88 -9.39 -8.83
C ARG A 61 -2.46 -10.26 -7.71
N TYR A 62 -1.61 -10.80 -6.85
CA TYR A 62 -2.06 -11.61 -5.70
C TYR A 62 -2.73 -10.77 -4.60
N PHE A 63 -2.58 -9.44 -4.65
CA PHE A 63 -3.19 -8.50 -3.71
C PHE A 63 -4.41 -7.78 -4.32
N GLY A 64 -4.97 -8.30 -5.42
CA GLY A 64 -6.19 -7.77 -6.04
C GLY A 64 -5.98 -6.54 -6.93
N ILE A 65 -4.75 -6.21 -7.26
CA ILE A 65 -4.39 -5.11 -8.17
C ILE A 65 -4.20 -5.67 -9.58
N ASN A 66 -4.79 -5.04 -10.60
CA ASN A 66 -4.56 -5.46 -11.96
C ASN A 66 -3.19 -4.93 -12.44
N ILE A 67 -2.37 -5.81 -13.02
CA ILE A 67 -1.08 -5.43 -13.61
C ILE A 67 -1.12 -5.78 -15.09
N VAL A 68 -1.05 -4.78 -15.95
CA VAL A 68 -1.05 -4.92 -17.40
C VAL A 68 0.39 -4.88 -17.90
N ASP A 69 0.81 -5.91 -18.63
CA ASP A 69 2.14 -6.01 -19.23
C ASP A 69 2.11 -5.47 -20.66
N LEU A 70 2.94 -4.45 -20.94
CA LEU A 70 3.11 -3.81 -22.25
C LEU A 70 4.46 -4.19 -22.89
N GLY A 71 5.14 -5.21 -22.38
CA GLY A 71 6.45 -5.68 -22.82
C GLY A 71 7.60 -4.93 -22.15
N CYS A 72 7.81 -3.67 -22.51
CA CYS A 72 8.91 -2.86 -21.94
C CYS A 72 8.55 -2.17 -20.61
N CYS A 73 7.26 -2.11 -20.28
CA CYS A 73 6.76 -1.54 -19.05
C CYS A 73 5.53 -2.31 -18.55
N ARG A 74 5.24 -2.14 -17.27
CA ARG A 74 4.04 -2.67 -16.62
C ARG A 74 3.22 -1.50 -16.10
N VAL A 75 1.90 -1.65 -16.11
CA VAL A 75 0.97 -0.62 -15.67
C VAL A 75 0.11 -1.18 -14.54
N VAL A 76 0.03 -0.42 -13.46
CA VAL A 76 -0.90 -0.70 -12.35
C VAL A 76 -2.27 -0.16 -12.73
N GLU A 77 -3.29 -0.98 -12.55
CA GLU A 77 -4.68 -0.60 -12.74
C GLU A 77 -5.54 -1.03 -11.54
N HIS A 78 -6.27 -0.08 -10.99
CA HIS A 78 -7.28 -0.32 -9.96
C HIS A 78 -8.68 -0.26 -10.56
N LEU A 79 -9.55 -1.20 -10.19
CA LEU A 79 -10.89 -1.36 -10.78
C LEU A 79 -11.72 -0.07 -10.78
N GLN A 80 -11.57 0.78 -9.76
CA GLN A 80 -12.32 2.03 -9.63
C GLN A 80 -11.55 3.27 -10.09
N HIS A 81 -10.21 3.24 -10.10
CA HIS A 81 -9.36 4.43 -10.31
C HIS A 81 -8.53 4.35 -11.60
N GLY A 82 -8.68 3.27 -12.37
CA GLY A 82 -7.88 3.01 -13.56
C GLY A 82 -6.40 3.04 -13.23
N THR A 83 -5.63 3.77 -14.04
CA THR A 83 -4.17 3.91 -13.90
C THR A 83 -3.74 5.11 -13.06
N HIS A 84 -4.66 5.85 -12.45
CA HIS A 84 -4.37 7.02 -11.61
C HIS A 84 -4.24 6.58 -10.15
N VAL A 85 -3.23 5.75 -9.87
CA VAL A 85 -3.03 5.16 -8.56
C VAL A 85 -1.57 5.18 -8.13
N PHE A 86 -1.38 5.36 -6.84
CA PHE A 86 -0.11 5.18 -6.15
C PHE A 86 -0.21 3.95 -5.26
N VAL A 87 0.79 3.06 -5.32
CA VAL A 87 0.81 1.82 -4.54
C VAL A 87 2.02 1.80 -3.61
N GLY A 88 1.76 1.68 -2.32
CA GLY A 88 2.78 1.48 -1.29
C GLY A 88 2.47 0.26 -0.43
N CYS A 89 3.50 -0.35 0.16
CA CYS A 89 3.38 -1.58 0.94
C CYS A 89 3.96 -1.42 2.34
N VAL A 90 3.16 -1.80 3.33
CA VAL A 90 3.59 -1.96 4.74
C VAL A 90 3.40 -3.43 5.11
N PHE A 91 4.42 -4.00 5.76
CA PHE A 91 4.48 -5.37 6.20
C PHE A 91 4.57 -5.41 7.73
N THR A 92 3.94 -6.42 8.34
CA THR A 92 4.01 -6.62 9.78
C THR A 92 3.86 -8.09 10.15
N SER A 93 4.41 -8.48 11.29
CA SER A 93 4.19 -9.80 11.89
C SER A 93 2.85 -9.90 12.64
N ALA A 94 2.14 -8.78 12.82
CA ALA A 94 0.85 -8.75 13.49
C ALA A 94 -0.23 -9.46 12.66
N LEU A 95 -1.12 -10.22 13.31
CA LEU A 95 -2.21 -10.90 12.64
C LEU A 95 -3.31 -9.90 12.25
N LYS A 96 -3.96 -10.13 11.09
CA LYS A 96 -5.08 -9.30 10.60
C LYS A 96 -6.14 -9.03 11.68
N ASN A 97 -6.54 -10.06 12.41
CA ASN A 97 -7.64 -9.99 13.37
C ASN A 97 -7.20 -9.46 14.74
N ASP A 98 -5.93 -9.09 14.90
CA ASP A 98 -5.44 -8.47 16.11
C ASP A 98 -6.14 -7.11 16.33
N PRO A 99 -6.63 -6.82 17.56
CA PRO A 99 -7.31 -5.56 17.85
C PRO A 99 -6.50 -4.31 17.52
N ASN A 100 -5.16 -4.34 17.69
CA ASN A 100 -4.28 -3.21 17.39
C ASN A 100 -4.20 -2.98 15.87
N VAL A 101 -4.16 -4.06 15.07
CA VAL A 101 -4.20 -3.96 13.61
C VAL A 101 -5.54 -3.43 13.14
N GLN A 102 -6.64 -3.93 13.69
CA GLN A 102 -7.99 -3.44 13.36
C GLN A 102 -8.18 -1.96 13.73
N HIS A 103 -7.60 -1.52 14.85
CA HIS A 103 -7.59 -0.12 15.24
C HIS A 103 -6.77 0.74 14.26
N LEU A 104 -5.55 0.31 13.96
CA LEU A 104 -4.68 0.98 13.00
C LEU A 104 -5.33 1.09 11.61
N LEU A 105 -5.98 0.05 11.11
CA LEU A 105 -6.71 0.11 9.84
C LEU A 105 -7.85 1.14 9.88
N LYS A 106 -8.59 1.21 10.99
CA LYS A 106 -9.68 2.18 11.14
C LYS A 106 -9.20 3.62 11.28
N GLU A 107 -8.06 3.83 11.92
CA GLU A 107 -7.51 5.16 12.19
C GLU A 107 -6.73 5.71 10.99
N PHE A 108 -5.93 4.88 10.32
CA PHE A 108 -5.01 5.35 9.28
C PHE A 108 -5.53 5.12 7.86
N VAL A 109 -6.41 4.14 7.64
CA VAL A 109 -6.90 3.77 6.28
C VAL A 109 -8.32 4.29 6.04
N THR A 110 -9.23 4.13 7.00
CA THR A 110 -10.65 4.50 6.82
C THR A 110 -10.93 6.01 6.66
N PRO A 111 -10.18 6.97 7.25
CA PRO A 111 -10.48 8.39 7.05
C PRO A 111 -10.31 8.86 5.60
N GLN A 112 -9.46 8.20 4.80
CA GLN A 112 -9.25 8.55 3.39
C GLN A 112 -10.37 8.05 2.47
N LEU A 113 -11.07 6.98 2.86
CA LEU A 113 -12.23 6.45 2.15
C LEU A 113 -13.50 7.28 2.36
N LYS A 114 -13.61 8.01 3.48
CA LYS A 114 -14.80 8.83 3.81
C LYS A 114 -14.89 10.15 3.06
N ASN A 115 -13.80 10.62 2.45
CA ASN A 115 -13.77 11.83 1.61
C ASN A 115 -14.06 11.51 0.12
N GLN A 116 -14.73 10.39 -0.17
CA GLN A 116 -15.18 10.01 -1.51
C GLN A 116 -16.70 9.70 -1.47
N PRO A 117 -17.46 10.07 -2.51
CA PRO A 117 -18.89 9.75 -2.56
C PRO A 117 -19.07 8.23 -2.52
N LEU A 118 -19.91 7.78 -1.58
CA LEU A 118 -20.25 6.38 -1.35
C LEU A 118 -20.80 5.74 -2.62
N GLN A 119 -20.16 4.67 -3.10
CA GLN A 119 -20.85 3.64 -3.87
C GLN A 119 -20.57 2.29 -3.22
N GLU A 120 -21.65 1.64 -2.79
CA GLU A 120 -21.68 0.35 -2.11
C GLU A 120 -20.88 -0.68 -2.91
N THR A 121 -19.89 -1.31 -2.26
CA THR A 121 -19.33 -2.56 -2.75
C THR A 121 -19.84 -3.68 -1.85
N THR A 122 -20.58 -4.59 -2.47
CA THR A 122 -21.15 -5.78 -1.86
C THR A 122 -20.01 -6.63 -1.29
N GLU A 123 -20.15 -7.02 -0.01
CA GLU A 123 -19.23 -7.91 0.67
C GLU A 123 -19.23 -9.29 -0.01
N GLU A 124 -18.20 -9.60 -0.81
CA GLU A 124 -17.84 -10.99 -1.11
C GLU A 124 -16.70 -11.42 -0.19
N LYS A 125 -17.06 -12.30 0.75
CA LYS A 125 -16.11 -13.05 1.59
C LYS A 125 -15.26 -13.93 0.70
N ASN A 126 -13.97 -13.60 0.56
CA ASN A 126 -12.98 -14.56 0.12
C ASN A 126 -11.93 -14.74 1.22
N ASP A 127 -12.04 -15.88 1.90
CA ASP A 127 -11.14 -16.35 2.95
C ASP A 127 -9.81 -16.81 2.33
N ASN A 128 -9.02 -15.87 1.78
CA ASN A 128 -7.65 -16.14 1.33
C ASN A 128 -6.75 -14.91 1.58
N ASN A 129 -6.41 -14.76 2.86
CA ASN A 129 -5.13 -14.35 3.43
C ASN A 129 -4.12 -13.58 2.53
N SER A 130 -4.33 -12.26 2.37
CA SER A 130 -3.30 -11.22 2.57
C SER A 130 -3.96 -9.85 2.37
N VAL A 131 -4.31 -9.18 3.47
CA VAL A 131 -4.80 -7.80 3.39
C VAL A 131 -3.60 -6.87 3.32
N LEU A 132 -3.26 -6.46 2.10
CA LEU A 132 -2.70 -5.13 1.89
C LEU A 132 -3.89 -4.21 1.63
N SER A 133 -4.19 -3.35 2.59
CA SER A 133 -4.95 -2.14 2.29
C SER A 133 -4.04 -1.29 1.39
N ALA A 134 -4.31 -1.25 0.09
CA ALA A 134 -3.74 -0.24 -0.78
C ALA A 134 -4.19 1.12 -0.23
N ILE A 135 -3.26 1.82 0.44
CA ILE A 135 -3.54 3.16 0.93
C ILE A 135 -3.53 4.05 -0.30
N ASN A 136 -4.74 4.42 -0.73
CA ASN A 136 -4.94 5.35 -1.83
C ASN A 136 -4.65 6.76 -1.31
N LEU A 137 -3.44 7.25 -1.55
CA LEU A 137 -3.10 8.65 -1.38
C LEU A 137 -3.63 9.36 -2.63
N LYS A 138 -4.66 10.19 -2.44
CA LYS A 138 -5.21 11.04 -3.50
C LYS A 138 -4.20 12.08 -3.96
#